data_AF-A0AAQ3XQ90-F1
#
_entry.id   AF-A0AAQ3XQ90-F1
#
_cell.length_a   1.000
_cell.length_b   1.000
_cell.length_c   1.000
_cell.angle_alpha   90.00
_cell.angle_beta   90.00
_cell.angle_gamma   90.00
#
_symmetry.space_group_name_H-M   'P 1'
#
loop_
_entity.id
_entity.type
_entity.pdbx_description
1 polymer ?
#
loop_
_entity_poly.entity_id
_entity_poly.type
_entity_poly.pdbx_seq_one_letter_code
_entity_poly.pdbx_strand_id
1 'polypeptide(L)'
;MESFLFAVALAVGLTPELLPMVMTVTLARGAQRMAKRQVIVKRLSAIHDLGAMDTLCVDKTGTLTEAKIALAADIDPAGRCSERVLELARLNSAFQTGIRSPLDEALLAVDIPSGSSAWTRLAEIPFDFERRCLSVLAARGNDRFLIVKGAPEAVMARAVAVEVDGLARPLDDSHRAEQDDHARQGFRLLGACLDSRCSNLVGSDSTLGDEQVFSALEHRSDAASAAECAGLRAERPCLAVYG
;
A
#
# COMPACT_ATOMS: atom_id res chain seq x y z
N MET A 1 5.20 -81.96 -0.45
CA MET A 1 6.18 -81.00 -0.99
C MET A 1 5.72 -80.42 -2.34
N GLU A 2 5.13 -81.24 -3.22
CA GLU A 2 4.65 -80.77 -4.54
C GLU A 2 3.57 -79.68 -4.48
N SER A 3 2.56 -79.81 -3.62
CA SER A 3 1.51 -78.79 -3.48
C SER A 3 2.06 -77.44 -2.99
N PHE A 4 3.17 -77.44 -2.24
CA PHE A 4 3.85 -76.23 -1.79
C PHE A 4 4.60 -75.56 -2.95
N LEU A 5 5.37 -76.32 -3.73
CA LEU A 5 6.06 -75.81 -4.92
C LEU A 5 5.08 -75.27 -5.97
N PHE A 6 3.95 -75.95 -6.15
CA PHE A 6 2.89 -75.49 -7.05
C PHE A 6 2.25 -74.17 -6.58
N ALA A 7 1.98 -74.03 -5.28
CA ALA A 7 1.45 -72.79 -4.71
C ALA A 7 2.41 -71.60 -4.88
N VAL A 8 3.72 -71.82 -4.69
CA VAL A 8 4.76 -70.79 -4.91
C VAL A 8 4.84 -70.40 -6.38
N ALA A 9 4.81 -71.36 -7.30
CA ALA A 9 4.84 -71.09 -8.74
C ALA A 9 3.63 -70.24 -9.20
N LEU A 10 2.43 -70.54 -8.69
CA LEU A 10 1.23 -69.72 -8.94
C LEU A 10 1.36 -68.31 -8.35
N ALA A 11 1.85 -68.18 -7.12
CA ALA A 11 2.00 -66.88 -6.47
C ALA A 11 2.97 -65.97 -7.23
N VAL A 12 4.11 -66.50 -7.69
CA VAL A 12 5.07 -65.75 -8.51
C VAL A 12 4.48 -65.45 -9.90
N GLY A 13 3.84 -66.42 -10.55
CA GLY A 13 3.28 -66.25 -11.89
C GLY A 13 2.11 -65.26 -11.98
N LEU A 14 1.37 -65.05 -10.88
CA LEU A 14 0.27 -64.08 -10.81
C LEU A 14 0.70 -62.68 -10.36
N THR A 15 1.90 -62.52 -9.79
CA THR A 15 2.38 -61.23 -9.31
C THR A 15 2.84 -60.38 -10.50
N PRO A 16 2.25 -59.19 -10.73
CA PRO A 16 2.60 -58.36 -11.88
C PRO A 16 3.87 -57.55 -11.57
N GLU A 17 5.04 -58.19 -11.64
CA GLU A 17 6.34 -57.60 -11.28
C GLU A 17 6.72 -56.37 -12.13
N LEU A 18 6.19 -56.27 -13.36
CA LEU A 18 6.50 -55.17 -14.28
C LEU A 18 5.62 -53.93 -14.07
N LEU A 19 4.50 -54.05 -13.37
CA LEU A 19 3.53 -52.96 -13.21
C LEU A 19 4.15 -51.71 -12.55
N PRO A 20 4.94 -51.81 -11.45
CA PRO A 20 5.60 -50.64 -10.86
C PRO A 20 6.53 -49.90 -11.84
N MET A 21 7.20 -50.64 -12.73
CA MET A 21 8.14 -50.10 -13.71
C MET A 21 7.38 -49.32 -14.81
N VAL A 22 6.30 -49.92 -15.34
CA VAL A 22 5.42 -49.27 -16.34
C VAL A 22 4.82 -47.97 -15.79
N MET A 23 4.35 -48.00 -14.55
CA MET A 23 3.81 -46.82 -13.87
C MET A 23 4.86 -45.71 -13.75
N THR A 24 6.07 -46.06 -13.31
CA THR A 24 7.17 -45.11 -13.17
C THR A 24 7.56 -44.46 -14.50
N VAL A 25 7.72 -45.24 -15.58
CA VAL A 25 8.08 -44.72 -16.90
C VAL A 25 6.97 -43.81 -17.46
N THR A 26 5.71 -44.20 -17.28
CA THR A 26 4.56 -43.43 -17.77
C THR A 26 4.46 -42.09 -17.05
N LEU A 27 4.58 -42.10 -15.71
CA LEU A 27 4.59 -40.89 -14.89
C LEU A 27 5.80 -40.01 -15.19
N ALA A 28 6.98 -40.58 -15.40
CA ALA A 28 8.19 -39.82 -15.76
C ALA A 28 8.04 -39.09 -17.10
N ARG A 29 7.45 -39.75 -18.11
CA ARG A 29 7.09 -39.08 -19.37
C ARG A 29 6.03 -37.98 -19.16
N GLY A 30 5.08 -38.20 -18.24
CA GLY A 30 4.13 -37.18 -17.79
C GLY A 30 4.83 -35.94 -17.20
N ALA A 31 5.76 -36.15 -16.28
CA ALA A 31 6.55 -35.10 -15.65
C ALA A 31 7.37 -34.30 -16.69
N GLN A 32 8.00 -34.99 -17.65
CA GLN A 32 8.72 -34.31 -18.75
C GLN A 32 7.81 -33.43 -19.61
N ARG A 33 6.57 -33.87 -19.88
CA ARG A 33 5.58 -33.04 -20.61
C ARG A 33 5.12 -31.84 -19.80
N MET A 34 4.91 -32.00 -18.49
CA MET A 34 4.55 -30.90 -17.58
C MET A 34 5.67 -29.86 -17.46
N ALA A 35 6.92 -30.30 -17.39
CA ALA A 35 8.09 -29.40 -17.32
C ALA A 35 8.20 -28.49 -18.57
N LYS A 36 7.89 -29.01 -19.77
CA LYS A 36 7.82 -28.19 -20.99
C LYS A 36 6.76 -27.08 -20.92
N ARG A 37 5.79 -27.19 -20.02
CA ARG A 37 4.76 -26.20 -19.73
C ARG A 37 5.03 -25.42 -18.44
N GLN A 38 6.29 -25.36 -18.00
CA GLN A 38 6.73 -24.66 -16.78
C GLN A 38 6.14 -25.22 -15.47
N VAL A 39 5.72 -26.50 -15.45
CA VAL A 39 5.24 -27.18 -14.23
C VAL A 39 6.28 -28.22 -13.78
N ILE A 40 6.88 -28.00 -12.61
CA ILE A 40 7.93 -28.87 -12.06
C ILE A 40 7.32 -29.92 -11.12
N VAL A 41 7.40 -31.18 -11.52
CA VAL A 41 6.93 -32.32 -10.71
C VAL A 41 8.06 -32.84 -9.84
N LYS A 42 8.00 -32.58 -8.53
CA LYS A 42 9.01 -33.08 -7.56
C LYS A 42 8.78 -34.55 -7.15
N ARG A 43 7.55 -35.03 -7.23
CA ARG A 43 7.14 -36.42 -6.90
C ARG A 43 6.23 -36.94 -8.00
N LEU A 44 6.58 -38.07 -8.62
CA LEU A 44 5.80 -38.64 -9.72
C LEU A 44 4.35 -38.95 -9.35
N SER A 45 4.10 -39.37 -8.10
CA SER A 45 2.75 -39.63 -7.59
C SER A 45 1.84 -38.39 -7.64
N ALA A 46 2.41 -37.18 -7.53
CA ALA A 46 1.65 -35.94 -7.55
C ALA A 46 0.91 -35.70 -8.87
N ILE A 47 1.33 -36.35 -9.96
CA ILE A 47 0.62 -36.29 -11.25
C ILE A 47 -0.74 -36.99 -11.15
N HIS A 48 -0.81 -38.12 -10.43
CA HIS A 48 -2.07 -38.81 -10.19
C HIS A 48 -2.93 -38.04 -9.21
N ASP A 49 -2.34 -37.55 -8.12
CA ASP A 49 -3.05 -36.74 -7.13
C ASP A 49 -3.73 -35.54 -7.83
N LEU A 50 -3.00 -34.82 -8.69
CA LEU A 50 -3.54 -33.70 -9.47
C LEU A 50 -4.65 -34.11 -10.45
N GLY A 51 -4.55 -35.29 -11.05
CA GLY A 51 -5.57 -35.80 -11.98
C GLY A 51 -6.84 -36.29 -11.29
N ALA A 52 -6.75 -36.69 -10.02
CA ALA A 52 -7.86 -37.16 -9.19
C ALA A 52 -8.43 -36.08 -8.26
N MET A 53 -7.95 -34.83 -8.37
CA MET A 53 -8.39 -33.74 -7.50
C MET A 53 -9.81 -33.26 -7.86
N ASP A 54 -10.71 -33.33 -6.88
CA ASP A 54 -12.07 -32.77 -6.96
C ASP A 54 -12.20 -31.42 -6.23
N THR A 55 -11.23 -31.05 -5.39
CA THR A 55 -11.23 -29.80 -4.63
C THR A 55 -9.83 -29.19 -4.63
N LEU A 56 -9.74 -27.94 -5.08
CA LEU A 56 -8.50 -27.18 -5.13
C LEU A 56 -8.55 -26.06 -4.09
N CYS A 57 -7.74 -26.20 -3.04
CA CYS A 57 -7.49 -25.13 -2.09
C CYS A 57 -6.31 -24.28 -2.60
N VAL A 58 -6.58 -23.02 -2.93
CA VAL A 58 -5.56 -22.05 -3.33
C VAL A 58 -5.35 -21.02 -2.23
N ASP A 59 -4.10 -20.62 -2.02
CA ASP A 59 -3.82 -19.42 -1.24
C ASP A 59 -4.21 -18.16 -2.05
N LYS A 60 -4.58 -17.08 -1.38
CA LYS A 60 -4.95 -15.83 -2.06
C LYS A 60 -3.70 -15.05 -2.47
N THR A 61 -2.83 -14.75 -1.51
CA THR A 61 -1.72 -13.82 -1.69
C THR A 61 -0.57 -14.48 -2.42
N GLY A 62 -0.14 -13.94 -3.56
CA GLY A 62 0.99 -14.48 -4.33
C GLY A 62 0.67 -15.76 -5.12
N THR A 63 -0.59 -16.23 -5.09
CA THR A 63 -1.08 -17.34 -5.92
C THR A 63 -2.26 -16.90 -6.77
N LEU A 64 -3.36 -16.44 -6.16
CA LEU A 64 -4.47 -15.84 -6.93
C LEU A 64 -4.19 -14.37 -7.28
N THR A 65 -3.48 -13.66 -6.41
CA THR A 65 -3.11 -12.27 -6.63
C THR A 65 -1.61 -12.17 -6.91
N GLU A 66 -1.21 -11.17 -7.70
CA GLU A 66 0.21 -10.90 -7.97
C GLU A 66 0.99 -10.39 -6.75
N ALA A 67 0.36 -10.31 -5.58
CA ALA A 67 0.88 -9.66 -4.37
C ALA A 67 1.35 -8.20 -4.61
N LYS A 68 0.84 -7.56 -5.66
CA LYS A 68 1.08 -6.15 -6.00
C LYS A 68 -0.16 -5.33 -5.69
N ILE A 69 0.07 -4.14 -5.14
CA ILE A 69 -0.98 -3.14 -4.98
C ILE A 69 -0.93 -2.23 -6.22
N ALA A 70 -2.10 -1.90 -6.76
CA ALA A 70 -2.26 -0.93 -7.84
C ALA A 70 -3.27 0.13 -7.40
N LEU A 71 -3.13 1.35 -7.90
CA LEU A 71 -4.11 2.39 -7.69
C LEU A 71 -5.41 2.00 -8.40
N ALA A 72 -6.51 1.95 -7.66
CA ALA A 72 -7.83 1.64 -8.22
C ALA A 72 -8.55 2.90 -8.70
N ALA A 73 -8.51 3.98 -7.90
CA ALA A 73 -9.10 5.26 -8.24
C ALA A 73 -8.37 6.43 -7.56
N ASP A 74 -8.53 7.63 -8.11
CA ASP A 74 -8.12 8.91 -7.53
C ASP A 74 -9.35 9.81 -7.37
N ILE A 75 -10.09 9.69 -6.28
CA ILE A 75 -11.36 10.40 -6.09
C ILE A 75 -11.18 11.73 -5.34
N ASP A 76 -12.02 12.72 -5.61
CA ASP A 76 -12.21 13.90 -4.77
C ASP A 76 -13.25 13.61 -3.67
N PRO A 77 -13.45 14.54 -2.71
CA PRO A 77 -14.46 14.40 -1.67
C PRO A 77 -15.91 14.35 -2.19
N ALA A 78 -16.17 14.48 -3.49
CA ALA A 78 -17.48 14.30 -4.11
C ALA A 78 -17.54 13.01 -4.96
N GLY A 79 -16.56 12.11 -4.82
CA GLY A 79 -16.50 10.82 -5.49
C GLY A 79 -16.11 10.86 -6.96
N ARG A 80 -15.57 11.98 -7.47
CA ARG A 80 -15.16 12.12 -8.88
C ARG A 80 -13.66 12.00 -9.05
N CYS A 81 -13.21 11.50 -10.21
CA CYS A 81 -11.77 11.43 -10.50
C CYS A 81 -11.10 12.81 -10.44
N SER A 82 -9.93 12.90 -9.81
CA SER A 82 -9.23 14.16 -9.58
C SER A 82 -7.71 14.02 -9.67
N GLU A 83 -7.16 14.54 -10.77
CA GLU A 83 -5.72 14.56 -11.02
C GLU A 83 -4.96 15.34 -9.94
N ARG A 84 -5.57 16.37 -9.36
CA ARG A 84 -4.98 17.17 -8.27
C ARG A 84 -4.72 16.32 -7.03
N VAL A 85 -5.67 15.45 -6.73
CA VAL A 85 -5.58 14.49 -5.65
C VAL A 85 -4.42 13.54 -5.98
N LEU A 86 -4.43 12.85 -7.12
CA LEU A 86 -3.32 11.99 -7.53
C LEU A 86 -1.93 12.66 -7.45
N GLU A 87 -1.82 13.91 -7.92
CA GLU A 87 -0.58 14.71 -7.87
C GLU A 87 -0.04 14.84 -6.44
N LEU A 88 -0.88 15.22 -5.47
CA LEU A 88 -0.46 15.44 -4.09
C LEU A 88 0.04 14.15 -3.40
N ALA A 89 -0.67 13.03 -3.59
CA ALA A 89 -0.25 11.75 -3.01
C ALA A 89 1.05 11.26 -3.66
N ARG A 90 1.16 11.37 -4.98
CA ARG A 90 2.38 10.98 -5.70
C ARG A 90 3.57 11.86 -5.28
N LEU A 91 3.37 13.17 -5.14
CA LEU A 91 4.40 14.12 -4.71
C LEU A 91 4.90 13.80 -3.29
N ASN A 92 3.98 13.51 -2.37
CA ASN A 92 4.33 13.07 -1.02
C ASN A 92 5.12 11.75 -1.05
N SER A 93 4.67 10.74 -1.81
CA SER A 93 5.38 9.47 -1.99
C SER A 93 6.74 9.61 -2.67
N ALA A 94 6.89 10.57 -3.60
CA ALA A 94 8.13 10.81 -4.32
C ALA A 94 9.20 11.47 -3.43
N PHE A 95 8.77 12.32 -2.49
CA PHE A 95 9.68 13.05 -1.61
C PHE A 95 10.00 12.36 -0.29
N GLN A 96 9.19 11.39 0.13
CA GLN A 96 9.45 10.52 1.27
C GLN A 96 10.81 9.82 1.16
N THR A 97 11.64 9.91 2.20
CA THR A 97 12.96 9.23 2.27
C THR A 97 12.96 7.93 3.06
N GLY A 98 11.90 7.68 3.85
CA GLY A 98 11.74 6.46 4.64
C GLY A 98 11.41 5.22 3.82
N ILE A 99 11.04 4.13 4.52
CA ILE A 99 10.62 2.87 3.90
C ILE A 99 9.39 3.12 3.02
N ARG A 100 9.48 2.77 1.74
CA ARG A 100 8.35 2.83 0.81
C ARG A 100 7.40 1.69 1.07
N SER A 101 6.13 2.02 1.22
CA SER A 101 5.06 1.03 1.30
C SER A 101 4.63 0.59 -0.10
N PRO A 102 3.99 -0.59 -0.25
CA PRO A 102 3.41 -1.00 -1.53
C PRO A 102 2.35 -0.01 -2.08
N LEU A 103 1.74 0.83 -1.22
CA LEU A 103 0.86 1.93 -1.65
C LEU A 103 1.65 3.06 -2.32
N ASP A 104 2.85 3.36 -1.81
CA ASP A 104 3.72 4.38 -2.39
C ASP A 104 4.23 3.94 -3.76
N GLU A 105 4.59 2.66 -3.90
CA GLU A 105 4.98 2.07 -5.19
C GLU A 105 3.83 2.13 -6.19
N ALA A 106 2.60 1.82 -5.76
CA ALA A 106 1.41 1.92 -6.61
C ALA A 106 1.16 3.34 -7.12
N LEU A 107 1.32 4.36 -6.25
CA LEU A 107 1.19 5.77 -6.62
C LEU A 107 2.29 6.24 -7.58
N LEU A 108 3.53 5.81 -7.36
CA LEU A 108 4.67 6.20 -8.18
C LEU A 108 4.65 5.56 -9.57
N ALA A 109 4.05 4.38 -9.70
CA ALA A 109 3.90 3.65 -10.96
C ALA A 109 2.88 4.31 -11.92
N VAL A 110 2.03 5.22 -11.44
CA VAL A 110 1.10 5.97 -12.29
C VAL A 110 1.84 7.12 -12.98
N ASP A 111 1.77 7.13 -14.31
CA ASP A 111 2.27 8.24 -15.12
C ASP A 111 1.26 9.39 -15.11
N ILE A 112 1.73 10.57 -14.72
CA ILE A 112 0.96 11.81 -14.74
C ILE A 112 1.56 12.72 -15.81
N PRO A 113 0.74 13.40 -16.65
CA PRO A 113 1.22 14.47 -17.52
C PRO A 113 2.10 15.44 -16.74
N SER A 114 3.33 15.62 -17.18
CA SER A 114 4.31 16.44 -16.46
C SER A 114 3.92 17.92 -16.52
N GLY A 115 3.11 18.37 -15.55
CA GLY A 115 2.93 19.78 -15.24
C GLY A 115 4.23 20.35 -14.71
N SER A 116 4.87 21.21 -15.50
CA SER A 116 6.18 21.84 -15.25
C SER A 116 6.17 22.82 -14.07
N SER A 117 5.91 22.35 -12.85
CA SER A 117 6.34 23.06 -11.65
C SER A 117 7.36 22.23 -10.90
N ALA A 118 8.61 22.68 -10.90
CA ALA A 118 9.70 22.03 -10.18
C ALA A 118 9.45 22.14 -8.68
N TRP A 119 8.71 21.17 -8.15
CA TRP A 119 8.57 20.99 -6.71
C TRP A 119 9.94 20.66 -6.11
N THR A 120 10.27 21.30 -5.00
CA THR A 120 11.51 21.02 -4.26
C THR A 120 11.16 20.61 -2.84
N ARG A 121 11.62 19.44 -2.40
CA ARG A 121 11.47 19.02 -1.01
C ARG A 121 12.32 19.91 -0.10
N LEU A 122 11.70 20.44 0.95
CA LEU A 122 12.38 21.22 1.99
C LEU A 122 12.61 20.39 3.26
N ALA A 123 11.58 19.66 3.71
CA ALA A 123 11.62 18.85 4.91
C ALA A 123 10.59 17.72 4.85
N GLU A 124 10.71 16.74 5.73
CA GLU A 124 9.70 15.71 5.93
C GLU A 124 9.49 15.45 7.42
N ILE A 125 8.28 15.00 7.74
CA ILE A 125 7.95 14.37 9.01
C ILE A 125 7.62 12.92 8.65
N PRO A 126 8.50 11.96 8.97
CA PRO A 126 8.30 10.56 8.63
C PRO A 126 6.97 10.01 9.13
N PHE A 127 6.59 8.85 8.58
CA PHE A 127 5.38 8.16 8.99
C PHE A 127 5.45 7.84 10.48
N ASP A 128 4.37 8.16 11.17
CA ASP A 128 4.22 8.04 12.61
C ASP A 128 2.96 7.21 12.88
N PHE A 129 3.09 6.17 13.70
CA PHE A 129 1.99 5.24 13.99
C PHE A 129 0.88 5.87 14.84
N GLU A 130 1.20 6.85 15.68
CA GLU A 130 0.21 7.58 16.47
C GLU A 130 -0.58 8.54 15.58
N ARG A 131 0.11 9.29 14.72
CA ARG A 131 -0.53 10.22 13.77
C ARG A 131 -1.15 9.52 12.57
N ARG A 132 -0.72 8.30 12.26
CA ARG A 132 -1.09 7.51 11.06
C ARG A 132 -0.89 8.25 9.75
N CYS A 133 0.10 9.15 9.68
CA CYS A 133 0.37 9.96 8.49
C CYS A 133 1.85 10.36 8.36
N LEU A 134 2.24 10.64 7.12
CA LEU A 134 3.53 11.20 6.72
C LEU A 134 3.31 12.57 6.11
N SER A 135 4.17 13.53 6.43
CA SER A 135 4.07 14.90 5.91
C SER A 135 5.35 15.29 5.18
N VAL A 136 5.21 16.00 4.07
CA VAL A 136 6.33 16.57 3.31
C VAL A 136 6.11 18.06 3.16
N LEU A 137 7.11 18.86 3.54
CA LEU A 137 7.17 20.27 3.22
C LEU A 137 7.83 20.42 1.85
N ALA A 138 7.10 20.95 0.88
CA ALA A 138 7.57 21.17 -0.48
C ALA A 138 7.42 22.64 -0.88
N ALA A 139 8.37 23.12 -1.68
CA ALA A 139 8.33 24.45 -2.28
C ALA A 139 7.95 24.36 -3.76
N ARG A 140 7.15 25.32 -4.21
CA ARG A 140 6.87 25.58 -5.64
C ARG A 140 7.08 27.07 -5.90
N GLY A 141 8.25 27.41 -6.45
CA GLY A 141 8.69 28.81 -6.49
C GLY A 141 8.93 29.34 -5.07
N ASN A 142 8.31 30.47 -4.72
CA ASN A 142 8.41 31.06 -3.37
C ASN A 142 7.37 30.49 -2.38
N ASP A 143 6.36 29.78 -2.88
CA ASP A 143 5.29 29.26 -2.05
C ASP A 143 5.71 27.93 -1.39
N ARG A 144 5.37 27.79 -0.12
CA ARG A 144 5.64 26.61 0.69
C ARG A 144 4.34 25.92 1.05
N PHE A 145 4.34 24.60 0.89
CA PHE A 145 3.18 23.75 1.03
C PHE A 145 3.51 22.55 1.92
N LEU A 146 2.66 22.28 2.91
CA LEU A 146 2.73 21.03 3.66
C LEU A 146 1.76 20.03 3.02
N ILE A 147 2.30 18.93 2.52
CA ILE A 147 1.53 17.87 1.90
C ILE A 147 1.52 16.68 2.85
N VAL A 148 0.36 16.30 3.35
CA VAL A 148 0.19 15.18 4.27
C VAL A 148 -0.44 14.02 3.52
N LYS A 149 0.01 12.79 3.77
CA LYS A 149 -0.56 11.53 3.25
C LYS A 149 -0.68 10.53 4.38
N GLY A 150 -1.79 9.81 4.50
CA GLY A 150 -1.98 8.88 5.62
C GLY A 150 -3.33 8.20 5.64
N ALA A 151 -3.69 7.61 6.78
CA ALA A 151 -5.01 7.02 6.97
C ALA A 151 -6.08 8.12 6.78
N PRO A 152 -7.13 7.89 5.97
CA PRO A 152 -8.12 8.91 5.65
C PRO A 152 -8.72 9.60 6.88
N GLU A 153 -9.01 8.84 7.94
CA GLU A 153 -9.53 9.37 9.19
C GLU A 153 -8.54 10.32 9.90
N ALA A 154 -7.25 10.04 9.81
CA ALA A 154 -6.21 10.87 10.39
C ALA A 154 -5.96 12.15 9.60
N VAL A 155 -6.08 12.08 8.27
CA VAL A 155 -5.97 13.26 7.40
C VAL A 155 -7.20 14.15 7.56
N MET A 156 -8.41 13.56 7.60
CA MET A 156 -9.67 14.27 7.89
C MET A 156 -9.66 14.98 9.24
N ALA A 157 -9.14 14.34 10.28
CA ALA A 157 -9.06 14.93 11.62
C ALA A 157 -8.22 16.22 11.66
N ARG A 158 -7.33 16.41 10.68
CA ARG A 158 -6.45 17.58 10.55
C ARG A 158 -6.99 18.62 9.57
N ALA A 159 -7.97 18.26 8.76
CA ALA A 159 -8.51 19.13 7.74
C ALA A 159 -9.65 20.01 8.26
N VAL A 160 -9.67 21.26 7.81
CA VAL A 160 -10.74 22.22 8.15
C VAL A 160 -11.70 22.41 6.96
N ALA A 161 -11.19 22.19 5.75
CA ALA A 161 -11.94 22.30 4.52
C ALA A 161 -11.61 21.15 3.56
N VAL A 162 -12.50 20.91 2.62
CA VAL A 162 -12.34 20.06 1.44
C VAL A 162 -12.30 20.93 0.19
N GLU A 163 -11.52 20.55 -0.80
CA GLU A 163 -11.53 21.22 -2.10
C GLU A 163 -12.52 20.49 -3.02
N VAL A 164 -13.58 21.18 -3.43
CA VAL A 164 -14.60 20.66 -4.35
C VAL A 164 -14.75 21.65 -5.49
N ASP A 165 -14.50 21.20 -6.72
CA ASP A 165 -14.52 22.05 -7.93
C ASP A 165 -13.56 23.26 -7.85
N GLY A 166 -12.41 23.08 -7.20
CA GLY A 166 -11.40 24.14 -6.99
C GLY A 166 -11.78 25.16 -5.90
N LEU A 167 -12.87 24.94 -5.17
CA LEU A 167 -13.34 25.79 -4.09
C LEU A 167 -13.23 25.09 -2.74
N ALA A 168 -12.65 25.79 -1.75
CA ALA A 168 -12.61 25.32 -0.38
C ALA A 168 -14.00 25.38 0.26
N ARG A 169 -14.54 24.23 0.67
CA ARG A 169 -15.79 24.10 1.43
C ARG A 169 -15.49 23.54 2.82
N PRO A 170 -16.24 23.91 3.88
CA PRO A 170 -16.07 23.31 5.20
C PRO A 170 -16.21 21.78 5.14
N LEU A 171 -15.35 21.06 5.85
CA LEU A 171 -15.51 19.63 6.03
C LEU A 171 -16.75 19.36 6.90
N ASP A 172 -17.64 18.49 6.42
CA ASP A 172 -18.86 18.07 7.14
C ASP A 172 -18.94 16.54 7.27
N ASP A 173 -19.98 16.05 7.96
CA ASP A 173 -20.18 14.62 8.22
C ASP A 173 -20.56 13.81 6.98
N SER A 174 -21.04 14.45 5.90
CA SER A 174 -21.39 13.74 4.67
C SER A 174 -20.16 13.14 3.99
N HIS A 175 -19.05 13.87 4.00
CA HIS A 175 -17.76 13.42 3.46
C HIS A 175 -17.20 12.20 4.22
N ARG A 176 -17.51 12.06 5.52
CA ARG A 176 -17.11 10.87 6.31
C ARG A 176 -17.91 9.64 5.91
N ALA A 177 -19.20 9.80 5.63
CA ALA A 177 -20.07 8.70 5.23
C ALA A 177 -19.70 8.13 3.86
N GLU A 178 -19.30 8.98 2.90
CA GLU A 178 -18.85 8.54 1.57
C GLU A 178 -17.55 7.71 1.64
N GLN A 179 -16.63 8.08 2.53
CA GLN A 179 -15.42 7.30 2.78
C GLN A 179 -15.74 5.89 3.30
N ASP A 180 -16.66 5.79 4.26
CA ASP A 180 -17.04 4.50 4.84
C ASP A 180 -17.68 3.57 3.80
N ASP A 181 -18.39 4.11 2.81
CA ASP A 181 -18.96 3.31 1.72
C ASP A 181 -17.86 2.73 0.80
N HIS A 182 -16.86 3.54 0.43
CA HIS A 182 -15.74 3.07 -0.38
C HIS A 182 -14.90 2.00 0.35
N ALA A 183 -14.70 2.16 1.66
CA ALA A 183 -14.01 1.15 2.46
C ALA A 183 -14.76 -0.21 2.46
N ARG A 184 -16.11 -0.18 2.45
CA ARG A 184 -16.95 -1.39 2.42
C ARG A 184 -16.84 -2.17 1.11
N GLN A 185 -16.41 -1.54 0.02
CA GLN A 185 -16.19 -2.20 -1.27
C GLN A 185 -14.87 -2.99 -1.32
N GLY A 186 -14.11 -3.03 -0.22
CA GLY A 186 -12.87 -3.81 -0.10
C GLY A 186 -11.62 -3.08 -0.59
N PHE A 187 -11.74 -1.77 -0.88
CA PHE A 187 -10.61 -0.91 -1.21
C PHE A 187 -9.84 -0.48 0.03
N ARG A 188 -8.53 -0.29 -0.14
CA ARG A 188 -7.67 0.28 0.90
C ARG A 188 -7.48 1.76 0.62
N LEU A 189 -8.23 2.57 1.35
CA LEU A 189 -8.25 4.01 1.19
C LEU A 189 -6.96 4.67 1.72
N LEU A 190 -6.60 5.82 1.15
CA LEU A 190 -5.49 6.66 1.57
C LEU A 190 -5.96 8.12 1.52
N GLY A 191 -5.69 8.92 2.54
CA GLY A 191 -5.98 10.36 2.53
C GLY A 191 -4.74 11.14 2.15
N ALA A 192 -4.93 12.30 1.52
CA ALA A 192 -3.89 13.32 1.47
C ALA A 192 -4.49 14.73 1.59
N CYS A 193 -3.71 15.68 2.07
CA CYS A 193 -4.17 17.05 2.15
C CYS A 193 -3.04 18.01 1.86
N LEU A 194 -3.43 19.20 1.43
CA LEU A 194 -2.54 20.30 1.17
C LEU A 194 -2.84 21.42 2.17
N ASP A 195 -1.82 21.86 2.89
CA ASP A 195 -1.87 23.12 3.63
C ASP A 195 -1.25 24.23 2.77
N SER A 196 -2.07 25.22 2.43
CA SER A 196 -1.73 26.29 1.49
C SER A 196 -1.59 27.61 2.23
N ARG A 197 -0.41 27.78 2.83
CA ARG A 197 0.32 29.03 3.17
C ARG A 197 1.13 28.84 4.45
N CYS A 198 2.33 28.33 4.29
CA CYS A 198 3.38 28.46 5.31
C CYS A 198 4.21 29.73 5.00
N SER A 199 3.65 30.91 5.25
CA SER A 199 4.32 32.20 4.99
C SER A 199 4.71 32.91 6.29
N ASN A 200 5.99 32.85 6.66
CA ASN A 200 6.83 33.96 7.16
C ASN A 200 8.04 33.43 7.96
N LEU A 201 9.25 33.65 7.43
CA LEU A 201 10.48 33.70 8.22
C LEU A 201 10.94 35.16 8.20
N VAL A 202 10.69 35.91 9.28
CA VAL A 202 11.32 37.22 9.49
C VAL A 202 11.78 37.30 10.94
N GLY A 203 13.10 37.38 11.10
CA GLY A 203 13.81 38.30 12.00
C GLY A 203 13.60 38.18 13.51
N SER A 204 14.69 37.83 14.18
CA SER A 204 15.09 38.28 15.52
C SER A 204 14.16 39.29 16.20
N ASP A 205 13.59 38.94 17.36
CA ASP A 205 13.70 39.85 18.49
C ASP A 205 13.67 39.14 19.84
N SER A 206 14.67 39.54 20.62
CA SER A 206 14.98 39.13 21.97
C SER A 206 14.03 39.80 22.95
N THR A 207 12.96 39.12 23.37
CA THR A 207 12.38 39.30 24.71
C THR A 207 11.67 38.01 25.11
N LEU A 208 12.45 37.11 25.71
CA LEU A 208 11.95 36.17 26.70
C LEU A 208 11.37 36.99 27.85
N GLY A 209 10.06 36.89 28.04
CA GLY A 209 9.33 37.40 29.18
C GLY A 209 8.39 36.29 29.62
N ASP A 210 8.84 35.57 30.65
CA ASP A 210 8.22 34.42 31.28
C ASP A 210 6.75 34.64 31.65
N GLU A 211 5.89 33.70 31.24
CA GLU A 211 4.94 33.02 32.12
C GLU A 211 4.16 31.97 31.30
N GLN A 212 4.68 30.74 31.27
CA GLN A 212 3.88 29.54 31.54
C GLN A 212 4.77 28.30 31.65
N VAL A 213 4.94 27.92 32.91
CA VAL A 213 5.52 26.69 33.45
C VAL A 213 5.02 25.44 32.70
N PHE A 214 5.92 24.55 32.28
CA PHE A 214 6.03 23.17 32.79
C PHE A 214 7.29 22.45 32.25
N SER A 215 8.27 22.28 33.17
CA SER A 215 9.30 21.24 33.24
C SER A 215 8.63 19.86 33.47
N ALA A 216 9.14 18.67 33.12
CA ALA A 216 10.29 18.19 32.35
C ALA A 216 9.96 16.76 31.86
N LEU A 217 10.55 16.36 30.73
CA LEU A 217 10.79 14.98 30.26
C LEU A 217 9.62 13.97 30.33
N GLU A 218 8.89 13.83 29.23
CA GLU A 218 8.50 12.53 28.64
C GLU A 218 7.96 12.78 27.22
N HIS A 219 8.60 12.12 26.25
CA HIS A 219 8.35 12.05 24.80
C HIS A 219 7.32 13.06 24.22
N ARG A 220 7.79 14.25 23.83
CA ARG A 220 6.93 15.25 23.16
C ARG A 220 6.85 14.98 21.65
N SER A 221 5.62 14.86 21.18
CA SER A 221 5.15 14.83 19.79
C SER A 221 6.00 15.64 18.78
N ASP A 222 6.68 14.95 17.86
CA ASP A 222 7.60 15.53 16.88
C ASP A 222 6.96 16.41 15.79
N ALA A 223 5.62 16.44 15.69
CA ALA A 223 4.92 17.27 14.71
C ALA A 223 5.00 18.78 15.04
N ALA A 224 5.07 19.15 16.33
CA ALA A 224 5.28 20.53 16.74
C ALA A 224 6.73 20.96 16.47
N SER A 225 7.69 20.07 16.73
CA SER A 225 9.13 20.33 16.55
C SER A 225 9.51 20.68 15.11
N ALA A 226 8.98 19.98 14.10
CA ALA A 226 9.32 20.28 12.70
C ALA A 226 8.68 21.58 12.17
N ALA A 227 7.47 21.92 12.63
CA ALA A 227 6.79 23.17 12.28
C ALA A 227 7.37 24.38 13.06
N GLU A 228 7.78 24.18 14.31
CA GLU A 228 8.49 25.18 15.14
C GLU A 228 9.92 25.40 14.67
N CYS A 229 10.68 24.35 14.31
CA CYS A 229 12.02 24.48 13.73
C CYS A 229 12.00 25.23 12.39
N ALA A 230 10.86 25.27 11.69
CA ALA A 230 10.67 25.98 10.42
C ALA A 230 10.04 27.38 10.58
N GLY A 231 9.61 27.78 11.79
CA GLY A 231 9.01 29.09 12.07
C GLY A 231 7.64 29.35 11.42
N LEU A 232 6.87 28.30 11.09
CA LEU A 232 5.68 28.44 10.23
C LEU A 232 4.38 28.60 11.04
N ARG A 233 3.64 29.70 10.82
CA ARG A 233 2.20 29.79 11.17
C ARG A 233 1.39 29.15 10.04
N ALA A 234 0.61 28.10 10.36
CA ALA A 234 -0.22 27.38 9.40
C ALA A 234 -1.60 28.05 9.23
N GLU A 235 -2.03 28.30 7.98
CA GLU A 235 -3.40 28.71 7.66
C GLU A 235 -4.11 27.67 6.77
N ARG A 236 -5.05 26.94 7.41
CA ARG A 236 -6.17 26.13 6.86
C ARG A 236 -5.80 25.02 5.84
N PRO A 237 -5.63 23.78 6.31
CA PRO A 237 -5.46 22.61 5.44
C PRO A 237 -6.74 22.23 4.67
N CYS A 238 -6.59 21.98 3.37
CA CYS A 238 -7.62 21.49 2.45
C CYS A 238 -7.41 19.99 2.16
N LEU A 239 -8.44 19.18 2.39
CA LEU A 239 -8.44 17.73 2.27
C LEU A 239 -8.79 17.24 0.87
N ALA A 240 -8.04 16.21 0.46
CA ALA A 240 -8.33 15.33 -0.66
C ALA A 240 -8.44 13.88 -0.14
N VAL A 241 -9.62 13.27 -0.20
CA VAL A 241 -9.82 11.88 0.25
C VAL A 241 -9.65 10.95 -0.94
N TYR A 242 -8.81 9.91 -0.88
CA TYR A 242 -8.59 8.94 -1.97
C TYR A 242 -9.22 7.60 -1.58
N GLY A 243 -9.68 6.87 -2.60
CA GLY A 243 -10.22 5.52 -2.49
C GLY A 243 -9.45 4.48 -3.27
#